data_AF-A0A7Y7SP19-F1
#
_entry.id   AF-A0A7Y7SP19-F1
#
_cell.length_a   1.000
_cell.length_b   1.000
_cell.length_c   1.000
_cell.angle_alpha   90.00
_cell.angle_beta   90.00
_cell.angle_gamma   90.00
#
_symmetry.space_group_name_H-M   'P 1'
#
loop_
_entity.id
_entity.type
_entity.pdbx_description
1 polymer ?
#
loop_
_entity_poly.entity_id
_entity_poly.type
_entity_poly.pdbx_seq_one_letter_code
_entity_poly.pdbx_strand_id
1 'polypeptide(L)' 'MGITHTQCAQSVSVTSSTLDGAEAKIAAQAKEQGAQYKITAANTNKRVHMTAELYK' A
#
# COMPACT_ATOMS: atom_id res chain seq x y z
N MET A 1 -8.72 -16.47 -23.99
CA MET A 1 -7.89 -16.35 -22.77
C MET A 1 -7.88 -14.89 -22.37
N GLY A 2 -8.78 -14.48 -21.48
CA GLY A 2 -8.89 -13.08 -21.07
C GLY A 2 -9.03 -13.04 -19.55
N ILE A 3 -7.92 -12.92 -18.84
CA ILE A 3 -7.95 -12.46 -17.45
C ILE A 3 -7.79 -10.95 -17.51
N THR A 4 -8.90 -10.26 -17.75
CA THR A 4 -8.99 -8.83 -17.43
C THR A 4 -8.93 -8.73 -15.92
N HIS A 5 -7.75 -8.49 -15.37
CA HIS A 5 -7.61 -8.16 -13.96
C HIS A 5 -8.31 -6.81 -13.77
N THR A 6 -9.58 -6.85 -13.36
CA THR A 6 -10.29 -5.65 -12.95
C THR A 6 -9.45 -5.05 -11.81
N GLN A 7 -9.01 -3.81 -11.96
CA GLN A 7 -8.24 -3.11 -10.94
C GLN A 7 -9.22 -2.75 -9.79
N CYS A 8 -9.62 -3.74 -9.01
CA CYS A 8 -10.38 -3.58 -7.78
C CYS A 8 -9.40 -3.51 -6.62
N ALA A 9 -9.20 -2.31 -6.06
CA ALA A 9 -8.24 -1.99 -5.00
C ALA A 9 -6.78 -2.34 -5.35
N GLN A 10 -5.95 -1.32 -5.60
CA GLN A 10 -4.54 -1.55 -5.85
C GLN A 10 -3.84 -1.78 -4.52
N SER A 11 -3.58 -3.04 -4.18
CA SER A 11 -2.79 -3.38 -3.00
C SER A 11 -1.34 -2.97 -3.23
N VAL A 12 -0.86 -1.99 -2.49
CA VAL A 12 0.55 -1.58 -2.46
C VAL A 12 1.22 -2.17 -1.23
N SER A 13 2.43 -2.67 -1.41
CA SER A 13 3.28 -3.12 -0.32
C SER A 13 4.56 -2.28 -0.31
N VAL A 14 4.91 -1.76 0.86
CA VAL A 14 6.09 -0.93 1.06
C VAL A 14 6.96 -1.50 2.16
N THR A 15 8.26 -1.32 2.00
CA THR A 15 9.25 -1.71 2.99
C THR A 15 9.95 -0.46 3.52
N SER A 16 9.96 -0.31 4.84
CA SER A 16 10.65 0.77 5.55
C SER A 16 11.33 0.26 6.82
N SER A 17 12.23 1.09 7.35
CA SER A 17 12.93 0.83 8.60
C SER A 17 12.06 1.14 9.83
N THR A 18 11.03 1.96 9.66
CA THR A 18 10.10 2.42 10.71
C THR A 18 8.66 2.38 10.19
N LEU A 19 7.69 2.26 11.11
CA LEU A 19 6.25 2.28 10.78
C LEU A 19 5.87 3.60 10.11
N ASP A 20 6.34 4.71 10.67
CA ASP A 20 6.11 6.06 10.16
C ASP A 20 6.61 6.22 8.71
N GLY A 21 7.81 5.72 8.42
CA GLY A 21 8.36 5.74 7.07
C GLY A 21 7.65 4.78 6.10
N ALA A 22 6.94 3.76 6.58
CA ALA A 22 6.10 2.92 5.74
C ALA A 22 4.79 3.63 5.43
N GLU A 23 4.16 4.22 6.44
CA GLU A 23 2.90 4.95 6.29
C GLU A 23 3.06 6.16 5.36
N ALA A 24 4.13 6.95 5.53
CA ALA A 24 4.44 8.09 4.67
C ALA A 24 4.58 7.68 3.19
N LYS A 25 5.17 6.52 2.91
CA LYS A 25 5.30 6.00 1.53
C LYS A 25 3.96 5.64 0.92
N ILE A 26 3.11 4.93 1.68
CA ILE A 26 1.77 4.57 1.23
C ILE A 26 0.94 5.83 0.99
N ALA A 27 0.99 6.80 1.91
CA ALA A 27 0.30 8.07 1.79
C ALA A 27 0.76 8.87 0.56
N ALA A 28 2.06 8.89 0.29
CA ALA A 28 2.62 9.50 -0.92
C ALA A 28 2.07 8.82 -2.18
N GLN A 29 2.17 7.48 -2.28
CA GLN A 29 1.67 6.73 -3.44
C GLN A 29 0.17 6.91 -3.67
N ALA A 30 -0.62 6.95 -2.59
CA ALA A 30 -2.05 7.16 -2.66
C ALA A 30 -2.38 8.58 -3.13
N LYS A 31 -1.67 9.58 -2.59
CA LYS A 31 -1.81 10.99 -2.98
C LYS A 31 -1.42 11.23 -4.44
N GLU A 32 -0.33 10.62 -4.91
CA GLU A 32 0.10 10.68 -6.32
C GLU A 32 -0.97 10.10 -7.26
N GLN A 33 -1.69 9.08 -6.81
CA GLN A 33 -2.78 8.45 -7.57
C GLN A 33 -4.13 9.14 -7.38
N GLY A 34 -4.22 10.14 -6.49
CA GLY A 34 -5.49 10.73 -6.08
C GLY A 34 -6.45 9.71 -5.45
N ALA A 35 -5.90 8.68 -4.82
CA ALA A 35 -6.61 7.60 -4.16
C ALA A 35 -6.50 7.73 -2.63
N GLN A 36 -7.47 7.17 -1.93
CA GLN A 36 -7.40 6.92 -0.51
C GLN A 36 -6.69 5.59 -0.26
N TYR A 37 -5.97 5.50 0.85
CA TYR A 37 -5.30 4.28 1.27
C TYR A 37 -5.91 3.77 2.57
N LYS A 38 -5.95 2.46 2.71
CA LYS A 38 -6.23 1.79 3.98
C LYS A 38 -5.17 0.75 4.24
N ILE A 39 -4.50 0.85 5.38
CA ILE A 39 -3.56 -0.17 5.84
C ILE A 39 -4.34 -1.45 6.14
N THR A 40 -4.00 -2.54 5.46
CA THR A 40 -4.63 -3.86 5.68
C THR A 40 -3.73 -4.82 6.41
N ALA A 41 -2.42 -4.64 6.30
CA ALA A 41 -1.45 -5.41 7.06
C ALA A 41 -0.21 -4.58 7.36
N ALA A 42 0.34 -4.74 8.55
CA ALA A 42 1.67 -4.24 8.90
C ALA A 42 2.44 -5.38 9.57
N ASN A 43 3.53 -5.79 8.93
CA ASN A 43 4.41 -6.82 9.43
C ASN A 43 5.75 -6.18 9.79
N THR A 44 6.20 -6.33 11.03
CA THR A 44 7.47 -5.77 11.52
C THR A 44 8.48 -6.84 11.88
N ASN A 45 8.48 -7.96 11.15
CA ASN A 45 9.43 -9.04 11.39
C ASN A 45 10.78 -8.69 10.73
N LYS A 46 11.74 -8.20 11.53
CA LYS A 46 13.07 -7.65 11.13
C LYS A 46 13.06 -6.30 10.40
N ARG A 47 12.10 -6.05 9.50
CA ARG A 47 11.88 -4.76 8.81
C ARG A 47 10.37 -4.49 8.74
N VAL A 48 9.98 -3.23 8.60
CA VAL A 48 8.57 -2.88 8.44
C VAL A 48 8.16 -3.14 7.00
N HIS A 49 7.29 -4.12 6.82
CA HIS A 49 6.60 -4.44 5.58
C HIS A 49 5.13 -4.09 5.77
N MET A 50 4.68 -3.02 5.13
CA MET A 50 3.34 -2.50 5.29
C MET A 50 2.57 -2.65 3.98
N THR A 51 1.40 -3.24 4.06
CA THR A 51 0.49 -3.45 2.93
C THR A 51 -0.72 -2.56 3.13
N ALA A 52 -1.06 -1.82 2.09
CA ALA A 52 -2.24 -0.99 2.05
C ALA A 52 -3.00 -1.20 0.75
N GLU A 53 -4.31 -1.04 0.83
CA GLU A 53 -5.18 -1.02 -0.31
C GLU A 53 -5.44 0.42 -0.72
N LEU A 54 -5.16 0.73 -1.99
CA LEU A 54 -5.51 2.01 -2.59
C LEU A 54 -6.82 1.88 -3.33
N TYR A 55 -7.74 2.79 -3.04
CA TYR A 55 -9.04 2.89 -3.67
C TYR A 55 -9.42 4.36 -3.88
N LYS A 56 -10.17 4.65 -4.93
CA LYS A 56 -10.60 6.02 -5.25
C LYS A 56 -11.95 6.29 -4.62
#